data_AF-A0A975Y011-F1
#
_entry.id   AF-A0A975Y011-F1
#
_cell.length_a   1.000
_cell.length_b   1.000
_cell.length_c   1.000
_cell.angle_alpha   90.00
_cell.angle_beta   90.00
_cell.angle_gamma   90.00
#
_symmetry.space_group_name_H-M   'P 1'
#
loop_
_entity.id
_entity.type
_entity.pdbx_description
1 polymer ?
#
loop_
_entity_poly.entity_id
_entity_poly.type
_entity_poly.pdbx_seq_one_letter_code
_entity_poly.pdbx_strand_id
1 'polypeptide(L)'
;MKKTLAAVAAAALTLTLSSCGSNDDADASKALSASIMKSQKSSSDNASSLLSLKQKEADCIGNGLVDKIGTDQLKKYKMLTSDNKASKDVTSVKMSAGDAKKATDVLFGCTDVPGMMNKAMTSSGQVPAAMQDCVKKTLNETSLRAMFTHVFTGDEAAARKDLVEPMMKCAQPNAG
;
A
#
# COMPACT_ATOMS: atom_id res chain seq x y z
N MET A 1 6.09 3.67 -66.61
CA MET A 1 6.43 4.32 -65.33
C MET A 1 5.54 5.54 -65.15
N LYS A 2 4.90 5.65 -63.99
CA LYS A 2 4.54 6.87 -63.21
C LYS A 2 3.22 6.63 -62.47
N LYS A 3 3.37 6.22 -61.22
CA LYS A 3 2.33 6.02 -60.21
C LYS A 3 1.90 7.40 -59.71
N THR A 4 0.62 7.71 -59.76
CA THR A 4 0.02 8.89 -59.11
C THR A 4 -0.30 8.56 -57.65
N LEU A 5 0.16 9.45 -56.77
CA LEU A 5 0.02 9.46 -55.33
C LEU A 5 -1.29 10.11 -54.88
N ALA A 6 -1.64 9.81 -53.63
CA ALA A 6 -2.40 10.62 -52.68
C ALA A 6 -3.94 10.52 -52.70
N ALA A 7 -4.46 9.74 -51.75
CA ALA A 7 -5.69 10.07 -51.03
C ALA A 7 -5.40 9.95 -49.53
N VAL A 8 -5.21 11.10 -48.90
CA VAL A 8 -5.13 11.31 -47.46
C VAL A 8 -6.52 11.02 -46.90
N ALA A 9 -6.73 9.85 -46.31
CA ALA A 9 -7.93 9.54 -45.55
C ALA A 9 -7.74 10.06 -44.12
N ALA A 10 -8.48 11.12 -43.83
CA ALA A 10 -8.42 11.92 -42.64
C ALA A 10 -8.70 11.12 -41.36
N ALA A 11 -7.96 11.55 -40.33
CA ALA A 11 -8.20 11.37 -38.91
C ALA A 11 -9.67 11.20 -38.52
N ALA A 12 -9.97 10.03 -37.96
CA ALA A 12 -10.98 9.86 -36.94
C ALA A 12 -10.46 8.86 -35.90
N LEU A 13 -9.27 9.16 -35.33
CA LEU A 13 -8.98 8.65 -33.99
C LEU A 13 -9.97 9.34 -33.05
N THR A 14 -11.12 8.69 -32.87
CA THR A 14 -11.95 8.85 -31.68
C THR A 14 -11.08 8.43 -30.49
N LEU A 15 -10.22 9.35 -30.05
CA LEU A 15 -9.77 9.45 -28.68
C LEU A 15 -11.04 9.71 -27.87
N THR A 16 -11.80 8.66 -27.63
CA THR A 16 -12.71 8.59 -26.51
C THR A 16 -11.82 8.76 -25.30
N LEU A 17 -11.63 10.03 -24.91
CA LEU A 17 -11.24 10.38 -23.56
C LEU A 17 -12.28 9.70 -22.68
N SER A 18 -11.96 8.50 -22.21
CA SER A 18 -12.64 7.83 -21.11
C SER A 18 -12.55 8.77 -19.93
N SER A 19 -13.55 9.63 -19.86
CA SER A 19 -13.81 10.55 -18.77
C SER A 19 -13.84 9.75 -17.48
N CYS A 20 -12.77 9.92 -16.69
CA CYS A 20 -12.67 9.87 -15.24
C CYS A 20 -13.90 9.32 -14.50
N GLY A 21 -13.73 8.11 -13.93
CA GLY A 21 -14.66 7.53 -12.97
C GLY A 21 -15.65 6.56 -13.60
N SER A 22 -15.15 5.45 -14.17
CA SER A 22 -16.04 4.32 -14.44
C SER A 22 -16.63 3.86 -13.11
N ASN A 23 -17.91 3.47 -13.09
CA ASN A 23 -18.61 3.01 -11.88
C ASN A 23 -17.83 1.87 -11.17
N ASP A 24 -17.07 1.10 -11.96
CA ASP A 24 -16.15 0.05 -11.51
C ASP A 24 -15.08 0.54 -10.53
N ASP A 25 -14.50 1.72 -10.75
CA ASP A 25 -13.41 2.25 -9.91
C ASP A 25 -13.95 2.72 -8.55
N ALA A 26 -15.14 3.30 -8.53
CA ALA A 26 -15.83 3.68 -7.31
C ALA A 26 -16.22 2.44 -6.49
N ASP A 27 -16.75 1.41 -7.15
CA ASP A 27 -17.12 0.14 -6.52
C ASP A 27 -15.88 -0.58 -5.96
N ALA A 28 -14.79 -0.64 -6.74
CA ALA A 28 -13.51 -1.21 -6.33
C ALA A 28 -12.92 -0.50 -5.10
N SER A 29 -12.89 0.83 -5.13
CA SER A 29 -12.34 1.64 -4.03
C SER A 29 -13.13 1.42 -2.74
N LYS A 30 -14.47 1.41 -2.85
CA LYS A 30 -15.37 1.16 -1.72
C LYS A 30 -15.22 -0.25 -1.17
N ALA A 31 -15.06 -1.25 -2.04
CA ALA A 31 -14.84 -2.63 -1.63
C ALA A 31 -13.51 -2.79 -0.87
N LEU A 32 -12.44 -2.14 -1.33
CA LEU A 32 -11.14 -2.14 -0.64
C LEU A 32 -11.22 -1.46 0.72
N SER A 33 -11.82 -0.27 0.80
CA SER A 33 -12.03 0.44 2.07
C SER A 33 -12.81 -0.42 3.07
N ALA A 34 -13.94 -1.00 2.63
CA ALA A 34 -14.76 -1.87 3.46
C ALA A 34 -13.98 -3.11 3.95
N SER A 35 -13.11 -3.68 3.09
CA SER A 35 -12.27 -4.81 3.45
C SER A 35 -11.20 -4.47 4.48
N ILE A 36 -10.56 -3.29 4.37
CA ILE A 36 -9.61 -2.79 5.36
C ILE A 36 -10.31 -2.66 6.72
N MET A 37 -11.48 -2.01 6.75
CA MET A 37 -12.26 -1.83 7.98
C MET A 37 -12.74 -3.17 8.57
N LYS A 38 -13.15 -4.11 7.73
CA LYS A 38 -13.54 -5.45 8.16
C LYS A 38 -12.36 -6.23 8.74
N SER A 39 -11.19 -6.18 8.09
CA SER A 39 -9.97 -6.85 8.52
C SER A 39 -9.52 -6.36 9.90
N GLN A 40 -9.69 -5.07 10.19
CA GLN A 40 -9.40 -4.51 11.51
C GLN A 40 -10.38 -4.98 12.58
N LYS A 41 -11.68 -5.10 12.26
CA LYS A 41 -12.70 -5.59 13.19
C LYS A 41 -12.60 -7.11 13.45
N SER A 42 -12.15 -7.87 12.46
CA SER A 42 -12.00 -9.33 12.57
C SER A 42 -10.68 -9.75 13.20
N SER A 43 -9.70 -8.85 13.31
CA SER A 43 -8.45 -9.10 14.00
C SER A 43 -8.60 -8.79 15.49
N SER A 44 -9.26 -9.69 16.22
CA SER A 44 -9.29 -9.69 17.70
C SER A 44 -7.95 -10.09 18.32
N ASP A 45 -6.98 -10.52 17.50
CA ASP A 45 -5.62 -10.86 17.91
C ASP A 45 -4.67 -9.68 17.65
N ASN A 46 -3.96 -9.28 18.69
CA ASN A 46 -3.23 -8.01 18.87
C ASN A 46 -2.20 -7.61 17.78
N ALA A 47 -1.91 -8.44 16.77
CA ALA A 47 -0.89 -8.19 15.75
C ALA A 47 -1.37 -7.28 14.60
N SER A 48 -2.64 -7.38 14.17
CA SER A 48 -3.20 -6.48 13.15
C SER A 48 -3.66 -5.12 13.74
N SER A 49 -3.54 -4.96 15.06
CA SER A 49 -3.93 -3.75 15.80
C SER A 49 -2.89 -2.62 15.69
N LEU A 50 -1.73 -2.87 15.05
CA LEU A 50 -0.65 -1.89 14.92
C LEU A 50 -1.06 -0.64 14.14
N LEU A 51 -2.00 -0.76 13.21
CA LEU A 51 -2.56 0.34 12.44
C LEU A 51 -4.08 0.39 12.67
N SER A 52 -4.51 1.12 13.70
CA SER A 52 -5.93 1.43 13.90
C SER A 52 -6.32 2.54 12.92
N LEU A 53 -6.99 2.15 11.82
CA LEU A 53 -7.39 3.09 10.78
C LEU A 53 -8.84 3.53 10.99
N LYS A 54 -9.10 4.80 10.70
CA LYS A 54 -10.44 5.38 10.61
C LYS A 54 -11.03 5.09 9.25
N GLN A 55 -12.36 5.16 9.16
CA GLN A 55 -13.08 5.01 7.89
C GLN A 55 -12.51 5.95 6.80
N LYS A 56 -12.25 7.21 7.13
CA LYS A 56 -11.66 8.19 6.19
C LYS A 56 -10.28 7.78 5.66
N GLU A 57 -9.47 7.13 6.49
CA GLU A 57 -8.13 6.67 6.10
C GLU A 57 -8.25 5.44 5.19
N ALA A 58 -9.16 4.52 5.51
CA ALA A 58 -9.47 3.38 4.64
C ALA A 58 -10.07 3.80 3.29
N ASP A 59 -10.95 4.80 3.28
CA ASP A 59 -11.51 5.38 2.05
C ASP A 59 -10.40 6.04 1.21
N CYS A 60 -9.50 6.79 1.86
CA CYS A 60 -8.34 7.39 1.19
C CYS A 60 -7.44 6.30 0.55
N ILE A 61 -7.14 5.23 1.29
CA ILE A 61 -6.31 4.12 0.78
C ILE A 61 -7.01 3.43 -0.39
N GLY A 62 -8.30 3.09 -0.25
CA GLY A 62 -9.07 2.43 -1.30
C GLY A 62 -9.08 3.25 -2.59
N ASN A 63 -9.39 4.55 -2.49
CA ASN A 63 -9.37 5.47 -3.63
C ASN A 63 -7.97 5.62 -4.21
N GLY A 64 -6.94 5.79 -3.37
CA GLY A 64 -5.57 5.98 -3.82
C GLY A 64 -4.99 4.76 -4.53
N LEU A 65 -5.33 3.55 -4.08
CA LEU A 65 -4.90 2.31 -4.74
C LEU A 65 -5.52 2.20 -6.13
N VAL A 66 -6.82 2.46 -6.26
CA VAL A 66 -7.49 2.44 -7.57
C VAL A 66 -6.94 3.54 -8.48
N ASP A 67 -6.76 4.76 -7.99
CA ASP A 67 -6.22 5.89 -8.76
C ASP A 67 -4.77 5.65 -9.25
N LYS A 68 -3.90 5.14 -8.38
CA LYS A 68 -2.46 4.99 -8.70
C LYS A 68 -2.12 3.69 -9.43
N ILE A 69 -2.81 2.60 -9.11
CA ILE A 69 -2.49 1.26 -9.62
C ILE A 69 -3.50 0.82 -10.69
N GLY A 70 -4.77 1.18 -10.53
CA GLY A 70 -5.85 0.82 -11.45
C GLY A 70 -6.56 -0.47 -11.04
N THR A 71 -7.89 -0.49 -11.23
CA THR A 71 -8.76 -1.63 -10.90
C THR A 71 -8.32 -2.93 -11.58
N ASP A 72 -7.91 -2.88 -12.86
CA ASP A 72 -7.46 -4.06 -13.59
C ASP A 72 -6.18 -4.68 -13.02
N GLN A 73 -5.24 -3.86 -12.57
CA GLN A 73 -4.02 -4.36 -11.94
C GLN A 73 -4.33 -4.93 -10.55
N LEU A 74 -5.19 -4.28 -9.77
CA LEU A 74 -5.63 -4.78 -8.48
C LEU A 74 -6.35 -6.14 -8.59
N LYS A 75 -7.09 -6.38 -9.69
CA LYS A 75 -7.64 -7.70 -10.03
C LYS A 75 -6.55 -8.72 -10.36
N LYS A 76 -5.54 -8.35 -11.16
CA LYS A 76 -4.40 -9.23 -11.49
C LYS A 76 -3.63 -9.64 -10.24
N TYR A 77 -3.43 -8.70 -9.32
CA TYR A 77 -2.81 -8.92 -8.02
C TYR A 77 -3.71 -9.66 -7.01
N LYS A 78 -4.92 -10.06 -7.41
CA LYS A 78 -5.89 -10.76 -6.58
C LYS A 78 -6.31 -9.98 -5.33
N MET A 79 -6.16 -8.66 -5.33
CA MET A 79 -6.73 -7.78 -4.30
C MET A 79 -8.23 -7.57 -4.52
N LEU A 80 -8.64 -7.60 -5.79
CA LEU A 80 -10.03 -7.57 -6.21
C LEU A 80 -10.39 -8.84 -6.99
N THR A 81 -11.62 -9.28 -6.86
CA THR A 81 -12.24 -10.28 -7.75
C THR A 81 -12.63 -9.63 -9.08
N SER A 82 -13.01 -10.45 -10.07
CA SER A 82 -13.44 -9.95 -11.39
C SER A 82 -14.65 -9.01 -11.31
N ASP A 83 -15.49 -9.17 -10.28
CA ASP A 83 -16.67 -8.37 -9.96
C ASP A 83 -16.39 -7.22 -8.95
N ASN A 84 -15.15 -6.73 -8.89
CA ASN A 84 -14.73 -5.58 -8.05
C ASN A 84 -14.95 -5.75 -6.54
N LYS A 85 -15.03 -6.98 -6.03
CA LYS A 85 -15.09 -7.23 -4.58
C LYS A 85 -13.69 -7.46 -4.04
N ALA A 86 -13.45 -7.04 -2.80
CA ALA A 86 -12.19 -7.35 -2.14
C ALA A 86 -12.01 -8.86 -1.97
N SER A 87 -10.82 -9.34 -2.33
CA SER A 87 -10.43 -10.73 -2.14
C SER A 87 -10.21 -11.06 -0.67
N LYS A 88 -10.28 -12.34 -0.32
CA LYS A 88 -10.07 -12.83 1.04
C LYS A 88 -8.58 -12.93 1.40
N ASP A 89 -7.70 -13.12 0.42
CA ASP A 89 -6.24 -13.25 0.60
C ASP A 89 -5.51 -11.99 0.13
N VAL A 90 -5.70 -10.89 0.86
CA VAL A 90 -4.99 -9.62 0.61
C VAL A 90 -3.58 -9.58 1.22
N THR A 91 -3.19 -10.60 1.97
CA THR A 91 -1.91 -10.66 2.70
C THR A 91 -0.75 -11.26 1.91
N SER A 92 -1.04 -11.98 0.82
CA SER A 92 -0.04 -12.67 -0.03
C SER A 92 0.11 -12.02 -1.40
N VAL A 93 -0.23 -10.73 -1.48
CA VAL A 93 -0.18 -9.94 -2.72
C VAL A 93 1.27 -9.71 -3.12
N LYS A 94 1.60 -10.03 -4.39
CA LYS A 94 2.91 -9.78 -5.00
C LYS A 94 2.75 -8.77 -6.12
N MET A 95 3.00 -7.51 -5.80
CA MET A 95 2.97 -6.41 -6.76
C MET A 95 4.30 -6.28 -7.48
N SER A 96 4.28 -5.64 -8.67
CA SER A 96 5.51 -5.14 -9.27
C SER A 96 6.17 -4.10 -8.34
N ALA A 97 7.49 -3.91 -8.43
CA ALA A 97 8.19 -2.91 -7.61
C ALA A 97 7.61 -1.49 -7.78
N GLY A 98 7.18 -1.15 -9.00
CA GLY A 98 6.54 0.14 -9.28
C GLY A 98 5.20 0.30 -8.58
N ASP A 99 4.34 -0.72 -8.63
CA ASP A 99 3.02 -0.66 -7.99
C ASP A 99 3.10 -0.83 -6.47
N ALA A 100 4.06 -1.61 -5.96
CA ALA A 100 4.37 -1.69 -4.54
C ALA A 100 4.77 -0.32 -3.98
N LYS A 101 5.64 0.42 -4.69
CA LYS A 101 6.00 1.78 -4.30
C LYS A 101 4.78 2.71 -4.28
N LYS A 102 3.91 2.63 -5.29
CA LYS A 102 2.67 3.43 -5.31
C LYS A 102 1.73 3.07 -4.16
N ALA A 103 1.57 1.78 -3.86
CA ALA A 103 0.77 1.32 -2.73
C ALA A 103 1.32 1.85 -1.40
N THR A 104 2.64 1.80 -1.22
CA THR A 104 3.31 2.44 -0.08
C THR A 104 3.07 3.94 -0.05
N ASP A 105 3.23 4.64 -1.18
CA ASP A 105 3.03 6.09 -1.24
C ASP A 105 1.59 6.50 -0.88
N VAL A 106 0.60 5.70 -1.32
CA VAL A 106 -0.82 5.88 -0.93
C VAL A 106 -1.01 5.65 0.57
N LEU A 107 -0.48 4.54 1.12
CA LEU A 107 -0.61 4.22 2.54
C LEU A 107 -0.09 5.35 3.42
N PHE A 108 1.12 5.85 3.14
CA PHE A 108 1.75 6.93 3.89
C PHE A 108 1.17 8.31 3.58
N GLY A 109 0.58 8.52 2.40
CA GLY A 109 -0.15 9.74 2.08
C GLY A 109 -1.50 9.84 2.80
N CYS A 110 -2.12 8.69 3.06
CA CYS A 110 -3.42 8.60 3.71
C CYS A 110 -3.36 8.46 5.23
N THR A 111 -2.19 8.09 5.79
CA THR A 111 -2.06 7.74 7.21
C THR A 111 -0.70 8.15 7.76
N ASP A 112 -0.67 8.46 9.06
CA ASP A 112 0.57 8.68 9.80
C ASP A 112 1.14 7.34 10.29
N VAL A 113 1.66 6.53 9.37
CA VAL A 113 2.24 5.20 9.70
C VAL A 113 3.33 5.30 10.78
N PRO A 114 4.29 6.25 10.72
CA PRO A 114 5.30 6.38 11.78
C PRO A 114 4.68 6.72 13.14
N GLY A 115 3.74 7.66 13.20
CA GLY A 115 3.05 8.02 14.43
C GLY A 115 2.21 6.89 15.00
N MET A 116 1.51 6.14 14.14
CA MET A 116 0.73 4.95 14.55
C MET A 116 1.64 3.85 15.11
N MET A 117 2.74 3.53 14.42
CA MET A 117 3.70 2.52 14.89
C MET A 117 4.34 2.92 16.22
N ASN A 118 4.76 4.19 16.34
CA ASN A 118 5.31 4.72 17.59
C ASN A 118 4.29 4.62 18.73
N LYS A 119 3.04 5.03 18.49
CA LYS A 119 1.96 4.92 19.48
C LYS A 119 1.71 3.48 19.89
N ALA A 120 1.69 2.53 18.95
CA ALA A 120 1.48 1.12 19.25
C ALA A 120 2.60 0.56 20.13
N MET A 121 3.87 0.87 19.81
CA MET A 121 5.02 0.46 20.61
C MET A 121 5.00 1.05 22.01
N THR A 122 4.78 2.36 22.15
CA THR A 122 4.75 3.01 23.46
C THR A 122 3.58 2.53 24.31
N SER A 123 2.43 2.27 23.69
CA SER A 123 1.23 1.80 24.42
C SER A 123 1.35 0.34 24.84
N SER A 124 2.12 -0.47 24.12
CA SER A 124 2.33 -1.89 24.46
C SER A 124 3.32 -2.11 25.61
N GLY A 125 4.10 -1.09 26.00
CA GLY A 125 5.15 -1.24 27.02
C GLY A 125 6.32 -2.15 26.62
N GLN A 126 6.34 -2.66 25.39
CA GLN A 126 7.33 -3.62 24.91
C GLN A 126 8.72 -2.99 24.67
N VAL A 127 8.79 -1.66 24.55
CA VAL A 127 10.04 -0.94 24.33
C VAL A 127 10.47 -0.22 25.61
N PRO A 128 11.61 -0.61 26.22
CA PRO A 128 12.17 0.09 27.37
C PRO A 128 12.39 1.58 27.07
N ALA A 129 12.16 2.45 28.06
CA ALA A 129 12.35 3.90 27.91
C ALA A 129 13.73 4.25 27.33
N ALA A 130 14.78 3.55 27.76
CA ALA A 130 16.15 3.72 27.28
C ALA A 130 16.35 3.42 25.79
N MET A 131 15.46 2.63 25.16
CA MET A 131 15.52 2.30 23.74
C MET A 131 14.59 3.17 22.87
N GLN A 132 13.69 3.96 23.46
CA GLN A 132 12.65 4.67 22.70
C GLN A 132 13.23 5.62 21.64
N ASP A 133 14.29 6.37 21.95
CA ASP A 133 14.86 7.32 21.00
C ASP A 133 15.57 6.62 19.84
N CYS A 134 16.22 5.49 20.10
CA CYS A 134 16.80 4.67 19.03
C CYS A 134 15.69 4.07 18.17
N VAL A 135 14.66 3.49 18.80
CA VAL A 135 13.54 2.87 18.11
C VAL A 135 12.79 3.89 17.25
N LYS A 136 12.55 5.12 17.73
CA LYS A 136 11.95 6.21 16.96
C LYS A 136 12.81 6.65 15.77
N LYS A 137 14.12 6.77 15.97
CA LYS A 137 15.06 7.12 14.87
C LYS A 137 15.09 6.04 13.80
N THR A 138 14.95 4.78 14.21
CA THR A 138 14.97 3.63 13.32
C THR A 138 13.63 3.44 12.60
N LEU A 139 12.51 3.56 13.30
CA LEU A 139 11.16 3.43 12.74
C LEU A 139 10.65 4.78 12.23
N ASN A 140 11.49 5.41 11.42
CA ASN A 140 11.17 6.63 10.71
C ASN A 140 10.42 6.32 9.41
N GLU A 141 9.90 7.37 8.78
CA GLU A 141 9.14 7.25 7.54
C GLU A 141 9.90 6.54 6.42
N THR A 142 11.18 6.84 6.22
CA THR A 142 12.00 6.24 5.16
C THR A 142 12.13 4.72 5.34
N SER A 143 12.48 4.28 6.55
CA SER A 143 12.64 2.85 6.87
C SER A 143 11.32 2.10 6.78
N LEU A 144 10.23 2.70 7.27
CA LEU A 144 8.91 2.08 7.20
C LEU A 144 8.43 2.01 5.75
N ARG A 145 8.66 3.04 4.92
CA ARG A 145 8.32 3.00 3.49
C ARG A 145 9.04 1.86 2.78
N ALA A 146 10.35 1.71 3.00
CA ALA A 146 11.14 0.61 2.43
C ALA A 146 10.54 -0.75 2.82
N MET A 147 10.31 -0.96 4.13
CA MET A 147 9.69 -2.18 4.63
C MET A 147 8.34 -2.46 3.95
N PHE A 148 7.41 -1.50 3.93
CA PHE A 148 6.09 -1.68 3.32
C PHE A 148 6.17 -1.92 1.81
N THR A 149 7.10 -1.30 1.10
CA THR A 149 7.33 -1.58 -0.31
C THR A 149 7.78 -3.04 -0.50
N HIS A 150 8.72 -3.52 0.32
CA HIS A 150 9.15 -4.92 0.28
C HIS A 150 8.00 -5.90 0.62
N VAL A 151 7.17 -5.59 1.62
CA VAL A 151 5.95 -6.34 1.93
C VAL A 151 5.02 -6.43 0.72
N PHE A 152 4.74 -5.31 0.04
CA PHE A 152 3.86 -5.30 -1.13
C PHE A 152 4.46 -6.01 -2.35
N THR A 153 5.78 -6.13 -2.45
CA THR A 153 6.42 -7.00 -3.45
C THR A 153 6.42 -8.48 -3.07
N GLY A 154 6.06 -8.81 -1.83
CA GLY A 154 6.15 -10.16 -1.26
C GLY A 154 7.57 -10.58 -0.88
N ASP A 155 8.51 -9.64 -0.79
CA ASP A 155 9.88 -9.86 -0.30
C ASP A 155 9.92 -9.71 1.23
N GLU A 156 9.35 -10.70 1.92
CA GLU A 156 9.32 -10.71 3.39
C GLU A 156 10.72 -10.76 4.02
N ALA A 157 11.73 -11.27 3.30
CA ALA A 157 13.09 -11.34 3.79
C ALA A 157 13.71 -9.93 3.83
N ALA A 158 13.58 -9.16 2.75
CA ALA A 158 14.00 -7.76 2.72
C ALA A 158 13.19 -6.90 3.70
N ALA A 159 11.86 -7.08 3.75
CA ALA A 159 11.02 -6.35 4.70
C ALA A 159 11.43 -6.61 6.16
N ARG A 160 11.71 -7.87 6.52
CA ARG A 160 12.24 -8.20 7.85
C ARG A 160 13.61 -7.59 8.07
N LYS A 161 14.49 -7.63 7.08
CA LYS A 161 15.83 -7.03 7.19
C LYS A 161 15.78 -5.53 7.47
N ASP A 162 14.90 -4.80 6.78
CA ASP A 162 14.72 -3.36 6.94
C ASP A 162 14.24 -2.94 8.34
N LEU A 163 13.58 -3.85 9.07
CA LEU A 163 13.07 -3.59 10.41
C LEU A 163 13.94 -4.20 11.51
N VAL A 164 14.34 -5.46 11.35
CA VAL A 164 15.02 -6.26 12.38
C VAL A 164 16.46 -5.82 12.56
N GLU A 165 17.23 -5.61 11.49
CA GLU A 165 18.64 -5.19 11.65
C GLU A 165 18.74 -3.84 12.37
N PRO A 166 17.94 -2.83 12.02
CA PRO A 166 17.98 -1.56 12.72
C PRO A 166 17.45 -1.63 14.18
N MET A 167 16.47 -2.49 14.45
CA MET A 167 16.01 -2.74 15.83
C MET A 167 17.07 -3.45 16.69
N MET A 168 17.79 -4.42 16.13
CA MET A 168 18.88 -5.11 16.82
C MET A 168 20.02 -4.15 17.21
N LYS A 169 20.33 -3.17 16.36
CA LYS A 169 21.28 -2.09 16.68
C LYS A 169 20.82 -1.23 17.87
N CYS A 170 19.51 -1.07 18.07
CA CYS A 170 18.98 -0.38 19.25
C CYS A 170 19.08 -1.18 20.54
N ALA A 171 19.01 -2.52 20.46
CA ALA A 171 19.19 -3.39 21.61
C ALA A 171 20.66 -3.54 22.02
N GLN A 172 21.60 -3.30 21.10
CA GLN A 172 23.04 -3.36 21.32
C GLN A 172 23.72 -2.06 20.88
N PRO A 173 23.56 -0.96 21.64
CA PRO A 173 24.11 0.35 21.26
C PRO A 173 25.65 0.39 21.16
N ASN A 174 26.35 -0.67 21.61
CA ASN A 174 27.81 -0.80 21.61
C ASN A 174 28.34 -1.94 20.73
N ALA A 175 27.52 -2.55 19.86
CA ALA A 175 28.01 -3.52 18.87
C ALA A 175 28.49 -2.77 17.61
N GLY A 176 29.63 -2.09 17.75
CA GLY A 176 30.36 -1.41 16.69
C GLY A 176 31.85 -1.61 16.91
#